data_AF-A0A1F2WD39-F1
#
_entry.id   AF-A0A1F2WD39-F1
#
_cell.length_a   1.000
_cell.length_b   1.000
_cell.length_c   1.000
_cell.angle_alpha   90.00
_cell.angle_beta   90.00
_cell.angle_gamma   90.00
#
_symmetry.space_group_name_H-M   'P 1'
#
loop_
_entity.id
_entity.type
_entity.pdbx_description
1 polymer ?
#
loop_
_entity_poly.entity_id
_entity_poly.type
_entity_poly.pdbx_seq_one_letter_code
_entity_poly.pdbx_strand_id
1 'polypeptide(L)'
;MSDDVLSRIAGWCAADPKLTFIEDGPAVEVTGEPPLRLGLGLGEEEILLSHRLELAGAGKEAAAEALALVNKRGSLMRGTVQPEGDGLGVSVEYPIYLDGLSRQNFLLATQEVAGAVDAVNALGGTAAARAETVAPVITQQPVTVEPAMVPEVLAAAAATPIAAAPDTIEMAAPAQPAAFTPTHEVPAGGMSAWARPDPSLQPAARLEARVQLRVDETRGAWARVTGSNGWTGWVDARRLAPLGGVAVPPIATTPVVATPAPVVTPAVAVTAPMPAIWQAACQVPAGGLPAWATPDPAQAPVAQLAERVQLRVEETRGAWSRVSAENGWTGWVDGRRLAGLGAAVAPSGAGGLALGGLKIRPLPLIGGIALIVSTFLNWLQMGSSNGFDIGLPFLWGGWEHGGDDPKLGIFTLIIGIGAVLLAVLPRTSVGVIRLLGLLTVVIAVVFAVQMMLWAGDLGGGAGDAFTDGMSYAPYVALGGGILMLLTRRD
;
A
#
# COMPACT_ATOMS: atom_id res chain seq x y z
N MET A 1 10.09 -35.97 12.88
CA MET A 1 9.85 -34.83 11.95
C MET A 1 8.56 -34.12 12.31
N SER A 2 7.45 -34.85 12.47
CA SER A 2 6.15 -34.31 12.89
C SER A 2 6.19 -33.56 14.24
N ASP A 3 6.87 -34.11 15.25
CA ASP A 3 6.96 -33.47 16.58
C ASP A 3 7.79 -32.17 16.59
N ASP A 4 8.83 -32.08 15.76
CA ASP A 4 9.66 -30.87 15.63
C ASP A 4 8.87 -29.73 14.97
N VAL A 5 8.07 -30.07 13.96
CA VAL A 5 7.19 -29.13 13.25
C VAL A 5 6.11 -28.60 14.18
N LEU A 6 5.43 -29.47 14.94
CA LEU A 6 4.42 -29.06 15.91
C LEU A 6 5.01 -28.21 17.04
N SER A 7 6.20 -28.56 17.55
CA SER A 7 6.89 -27.78 18.57
C SER A 7 7.22 -26.37 18.08
N ARG A 8 7.65 -26.22 16.82
CA ARG A 8 7.88 -24.91 16.19
C ARG A 8 6.59 -24.09 16.08
N ILE A 9 5.49 -24.71 15.67
CA ILE A 9 4.17 -24.04 15.56
C ILE A 9 3.68 -23.61 16.94
N ALA A 10 3.80 -24.47 17.96
CA ALA A 10 3.46 -24.15 19.34
C ALA A 10 4.27 -22.93 19.84
N GLY A 11 5.58 -22.89 19.56
CA GLY A 11 6.43 -21.74 19.87
C GLY A 11 6.02 -20.45 19.14
N TRP A 12 5.50 -20.55 17.93
CA TRP A 12 4.99 -19.38 17.19
C TRP A 12 3.67 -18.87 17.75
N CYS A 13 2.76 -19.78 18.13
CA CYS A 13 1.49 -19.43 18.76
C CYS A 13 1.72 -18.78 20.12
N ALA A 14 2.62 -19.32 20.96
CA ALA A 14 2.97 -18.72 22.24
C ALA A 14 3.55 -17.29 22.14
N ALA A 15 4.13 -16.95 20.99
CA ALA A 15 4.68 -15.62 20.72
C ALA A 15 3.65 -14.62 20.16
N ASP A 16 2.42 -15.05 19.88
CA ASP A 16 1.34 -14.18 19.38
C ASP A 16 0.15 -14.21 20.35
N PRO A 17 -0.28 -13.06 20.91
CA PRO A 17 -1.35 -13.04 21.90
C PRO A 17 -2.72 -13.43 21.33
N LYS A 18 -2.87 -13.56 20.00
CA LYS A 18 -4.12 -13.91 19.34
C LYS A 18 -4.25 -15.40 19.00
N LEU A 19 -3.24 -16.21 19.30
CA LEU A 19 -3.22 -17.63 18.92
C LEU A 19 -2.92 -18.51 20.12
N THR A 20 -3.71 -19.57 20.27
CA THR A 20 -3.49 -20.62 21.27
C THR A 20 -3.31 -21.95 20.55
N PHE A 21 -2.20 -22.65 20.84
CA PHE A 21 -1.97 -23.99 20.31
C PHE A 21 -2.63 -25.04 21.22
N ILE A 22 -3.35 -25.99 20.63
CA ILE A 22 -4.02 -27.09 21.32
C ILE A 22 -3.31 -28.39 20.94
N GLU A 23 -2.72 -29.05 21.93
CA GLU A 23 -1.97 -30.31 21.74
C GLU A 23 -2.91 -31.51 21.53
N ASP A 24 -4.06 -31.55 22.22
CA ASP A 24 -5.06 -32.61 22.11
C ASP A 24 -5.87 -32.49 20.81
N GLY A 25 -5.43 -33.24 19.79
CA GLY A 25 -5.91 -33.09 18.41
C GLY A 25 -5.34 -31.79 17.84
N PRO A 26 -4.14 -31.82 17.22
CA PRO A 26 -3.35 -30.63 16.96
C PRO A 26 -4.18 -29.58 16.25
N ALA A 27 -4.37 -28.44 16.91
CA ALA A 27 -5.21 -27.37 16.42
C ALA A 27 -4.67 -26.02 16.87
N VAL A 28 -5.04 -24.99 16.14
CA VAL A 28 -4.76 -23.60 16.50
C VAL A 28 -6.09 -22.90 16.72
N GLU A 29 -6.25 -22.33 17.89
CA GLU A 29 -7.37 -21.47 18.22
C GLU A 29 -6.99 -20.02 18.00
N VAL A 30 -7.75 -19.34 17.15
CA VAL A 30 -7.62 -17.90 16.88
C VAL A 30 -8.60 -17.17 17.79
N THR A 31 -8.10 -16.20 18.54
CA THR A 31 -8.92 -15.37 19.42
C THR A 31 -9.97 -14.61 18.61
N GLY A 32 -11.24 -14.77 19.00
CA GLY A 32 -12.41 -14.18 18.37
C GLY A 32 -13.66 -14.51 19.19
N GLU A 33 -14.82 -13.98 18.79
CA GLU A 33 -16.10 -14.28 19.43
C GLU A 33 -17.11 -14.74 18.37
N PRO A 34 -17.38 -16.07 18.25
CA PRO A 34 -16.74 -17.18 18.97
C PRO A 34 -15.28 -17.45 18.53
N PRO A 35 -14.45 -18.09 19.37
CA PRO A 35 -13.07 -18.43 19.01
C PRO A 35 -13.03 -19.43 17.85
N LEU A 36 -12.14 -19.20 16.89
CA LEU A 36 -12.03 -20.01 15.69
C LEU A 36 -11.00 -21.12 15.88
N ARG A 37 -11.44 -22.38 15.90
CA ARG A 37 -10.55 -23.54 16.00
C ARG A 37 -10.21 -24.10 14.62
N LEU A 38 -8.94 -24.05 14.25
CA LEU A 38 -8.39 -24.62 13.02
C LEU A 38 -7.69 -25.96 13.33
N GLY A 39 -8.11 -27.05 12.70
CA GLY A 39 -7.42 -28.34 12.79
C GLY A 39 -6.12 -28.33 12.00
N LEU A 40 -5.07 -28.96 12.53
CA LEU A 40 -3.78 -29.15 11.87
C LEU A 40 -3.62 -30.62 11.46
N GLY A 41 -3.68 -30.89 10.16
CA GLY A 41 -3.27 -32.15 9.58
C GLY A 41 -1.78 -32.12 9.23
N LEU A 42 -1.01 -33.10 9.69
CA LEU A 42 0.38 -33.27 9.26
C LEU A 42 0.46 -34.29 8.13
N GLY A 43 0.86 -33.84 6.95
CA GLY A 43 1.26 -34.70 5.83
C GLY A 43 2.77 -34.92 5.78
N GLU A 44 3.22 -35.65 4.77
CA GLU A 44 4.66 -35.91 4.56
C GLU A 44 5.41 -34.67 4.03
N GLU A 45 4.75 -33.86 3.19
CA GLU A 45 5.36 -32.69 2.51
C GLU A 45 4.68 -31.35 2.87
N GLU A 46 3.55 -31.39 3.57
CA GLU A 46 2.75 -30.21 3.89
C GLU A 46 2.01 -30.33 5.23
N ILE A 47 1.57 -29.19 5.74
CA ILE A 47 0.66 -29.05 6.88
C ILE A 47 -0.65 -28.52 6.34
N LEU A 48 -1.75 -29.18 6.68
CA LEU A 48 -3.09 -28.79 6.27
C LEU A 48 -3.78 -28.07 7.44
N LEU A 49 -4.03 -26.77 7.29
CA LEU A 49 -4.99 -26.09 8.15
C LEU A 49 -6.39 -26.41 7.65
N SER A 50 -7.28 -26.85 8.53
CA SER A 50 -8.65 -27.23 8.16
C SER A 50 -9.67 -26.65 9.12
N HIS A 51 -10.83 -26.25 8.61
CA HIS A 51 -11.96 -25.81 9.42
C HIS A 51 -13.27 -26.19 8.74
N ARG A 52 -14.28 -26.57 9.52
CA ARG A 52 -15.64 -26.81 9.05
C ARG A 52 -16.60 -25.96 9.86
N LEU A 53 -17.50 -25.28 9.16
CA LEU A 53 -18.57 -24.48 9.73
C LEU A 53 -19.90 -24.83 9.06
N GLU A 54 -20.99 -24.63 9.79
CA GLU A 54 -22.36 -24.83 9.32
C GLU A 54 -23.10 -23.50 9.32
N LEU A 55 -23.65 -23.11 8.17
CA LEU A 55 -24.45 -21.90 7.99
C LEU A 55 -25.93 -22.27 8.04
N ALA A 56 -26.54 -22.12 9.21
CA ALA A 56 -27.98 -22.32 9.37
C ALA A 56 -28.78 -21.23 8.62
N GLY A 57 -29.83 -21.63 7.89
CA GLY A 57 -30.72 -20.71 7.18
C GLY A 57 -30.17 -20.10 5.89
N ALA A 58 -28.94 -20.45 5.50
CA ALA A 58 -28.37 -20.04 4.23
C ALA A 58 -28.92 -20.93 3.11
N GLY A 59 -29.75 -20.35 2.23
CA GLY A 59 -30.31 -21.06 1.08
C GLY A 59 -29.25 -21.41 0.02
N LYS A 60 -29.62 -22.26 -0.95
CA LYS A 60 -28.73 -22.68 -2.06
C LYS A 60 -28.14 -21.52 -2.86
N GLU A 61 -28.79 -20.36 -2.85
CA GLU A 61 -28.32 -19.15 -3.52
C GLU A 61 -27.04 -18.58 -2.89
N ALA A 62 -26.86 -18.73 -1.58
CA ALA A 62 -25.65 -18.33 -0.87
C ALA A 62 -24.47 -19.29 -1.09
N ALA A 63 -24.71 -20.48 -1.68
CA ALA A 63 -23.68 -21.49 -1.86
C ALA A 63 -22.59 -21.05 -2.84
N ALA A 64 -22.97 -20.37 -3.93
CA ALA A 64 -22.01 -19.86 -4.92
C ALA A 64 -21.12 -18.76 -4.32
N GLU A 65 -21.71 -17.87 -3.51
CA GLU A 65 -20.99 -16.80 -2.83
C GLU A 65 -20.06 -17.35 -1.74
N ALA A 66 -20.54 -18.27 -0.91
CA ALA A 66 -19.71 -18.97 0.07
C ALA A 66 -18.55 -19.71 -0.61
N LEU A 67 -18.78 -20.36 -1.74
CA LEU A 67 -17.75 -21.06 -2.51
C LEU A 67 -16.69 -20.11 -3.05
N ALA A 68 -17.07 -18.92 -3.50
CA ALA A 68 -16.14 -17.90 -3.99
C ALA A 68 -15.27 -17.32 -2.86
N LEU A 69 -15.83 -17.14 -1.66
CA LEU A 69 -15.08 -16.66 -0.49
C LEU A 69 -13.98 -17.63 -0.05
N VAL A 70 -14.23 -18.94 -0.16
CA VAL A 70 -13.29 -19.99 0.25
C VAL A 70 -12.37 -20.50 -0.88
N ASN A 71 -12.53 -19.99 -2.11
CA ASN A 71 -11.68 -20.31 -3.27
C ASN A 71 -11.20 -19.04 -4.00
N LYS A 72 -10.43 -18.20 -3.29
CA LYS A 72 -9.92 -16.93 -3.84
C LYS A 72 -8.79 -17.16 -4.85
N ARG A 73 -8.83 -16.42 -5.96
CA ARG A 73 -7.78 -16.48 -6.98
C ARG A 73 -6.43 -16.03 -6.41
N GLY A 74 -5.41 -16.88 -6.51
CA GLY A 74 -4.07 -16.61 -5.99
C GLY A 74 -3.87 -17.00 -4.52
N SER A 75 -4.92 -17.51 -3.86
CA SER A 75 -4.81 -18.20 -2.57
C SER A 75 -4.50 -19.68 -2.77
N LEU A 76 -3.83 -20.29 -1.79
CA LEU A 76 -3.73 -21.76 -1.68
C LEU A 76 -4.95 -22.37 -0.98
N MET A 77 -5.80 -21.54 -0.38
CA MET A 77 -7.04 -21.96 0.27
C MET A 77 -7.95 -22.67 -0.73
N ARG A 78 -8.46 -23.83 -0.29
CA ARG A 78 -9.46 -24.61 -1.00
C ARG A 78 -10.63 -24.80 -0.09
N GLY A 79 -11.84 -24.60 -0.60
CA GLY A 79 -13.03 -24.89 0.17
C GLY A 79 -14.10 -25.58 -0.64
N THR A 80 -14.90 -26.36 0.06
CA THR A 80 -16.08 -27.01 -0.50
C THR A 80 -17.31 -26.55 0.24
N VAL A 81 -18.41 -26.42 -0.50
CA VAL A 81 -19.72 -26.02 0.04
C VAL A 81 -20.70 -27.11 -0.35
N GLN A 82 -21.38 -27.68 0.64
CA GLN A 82 -22.38 -28.72 0.44
C GLN A 82 -23.68 -28.30 1.13
N PRO A 83 -24.85 -28.53 0.51
CA PRO A 83 -26.13 -28.32 1.18
C PRO A 83 -26.28 -29.33 2.32
N GLU A 84 -26.54 -28.84 3.53
CA GLU A 84 -26.68 -29.65 4.73
C GLU A 84 -27.98 -29.24 5.44
N GLY A 85 -29.01 -30.08 5.32
CA GLY A 85 -30.35 -29.76 5.83
C GLY A 85 -30.95 -28.49 5.21
N ASP A 86 -31.29 -27.53 6.08
CA ASP A 86 -31.80 -26.18 5.72
C ASP A 86 -30.67 -25.11 5.68
N GLY A 87 -29.42 -25.56 5.54
CA GLY A 87 -28.25 -24.70 5.55
C GLY A 87 -27.14 -25.20 4.62
N LEU A 88 -25.94 -24.65 4.81
CA LEU A 88 -24.76 -24.99 4.04
C LEU A 88 -23.63 -25.44 4.97
N GLY A 89 -23.09 -26.63 4.73
CA GLY A 89 -21.82 -27.08 5.31
C GLY A 89 -20.66 -26.57 4.47
N VAL A 90 -19.79 -25.75 5.05
CA VAL A 90 -18.59 -25.21 4.40
C VAL A 90 -17.36 -25.83 5.05
N SER A 91 -16.52 -26.48 4.26
CA SER A 91 -15.21 -26.97 4.69
C SER A 91 -14.11 -26.18 3.99
N VAL A 92 -13.13 -25.71 4.76
CA VAL A 92 -12.00 -24.91 4.29
C VAL A 92 -10.71 -25.63 4.64
N GLU A 93 -9.79 -25.68 3.68
CA GLU A 93 -8.49 -26.34 3.77
C GLU A 93 -7.41 -25.41 3.21
N TYR A 94 -6.26 -25.32 3.87
CA TYR A 94 -5.12 -24.52 3.43
C TYR A 94 -3.81 -25.32 3.59
N PRO A 95 -3.18 -25.73 2.49
CA PRO A 95 -1.90 -26.44 2.53
C PRO A 95 -0.74 -25.47 2.72
N ILE A 96 0.15 -25.81 3.65
CA ILE A 96 1.41 -25.10 3.90
C ILE A 96 2.55 -26.10 3.69
N TYR A 97 3.25 -25.97 2.56
CA TYR A 97 4.38 -26.84 2.25
C TYR A 97 5.55 -26.66 3.22
N LEU A 98 6.18 -27.77 3.59
CA LEU A 98 7.23 -27.81 4.63
C LEU A 98 8.52 -27.10 4.22
N ASP A 99 8.82 -27.02 2.93
CA ASP A 99 9.97 -26.30 2.36
C ASP A 99 9.85 -24.78 2.52
N GLY A 100 8.62 -24.26 2.54
CA GLY A 100 8.26 -22.86 2.77
C GLY A 100 7.74 -22.55 4.17
N LEU A 101 7.83 -23.49 5.12
CA LEU A 101 7.25 -23.33 6.44
C LEU A 101 8.06 -22.33 7.30
N SER A 102 7.49 -21.16 7.49
CA SER A 102 8.00 -20.09 8.35
C SER A 102 6.89 -19.53 9.24
N ARG A 103 7.25 -18.88 10.34
CA ARG A 103 6.29 -18.18 11.21
C ARG A 103 5.40 -17.22 10.41
N GLN A 104 5.99 -16.46 9.49
CA GLN A 104 5.24 -15.49 8.68
C GLN A 104 4.23 -16.17 7.76
N ASN A 105 4.64 -17.23 7.05
CA ASN A 105 3.74 -17.96 6.15
C ASN A 105 2.59 -18.63 6.92
N PHE A 106 2.90 -19.22 8.08
CA PHE A 106 1.93 -19.83 8.97
C PHE A 106 0.89 -18.83 9.51
N LEU A 107 1.34 -17.66 9.97
CA LEU A 107 0.44 -16.62 10.47
C LEU A 107 -0.43 -16.03 9.36
N LEU A 108 0.13 -15.84 8.16
CA LEU A 108 -0.62 -15.36 7.00
C LEU A 108 -1.72 -16.35 6.60
N ALA A 109 -1.38 -17.65 6.50
CA ALA A 109 -2.36 -18.71 6.21
C ALA A 109 -3.47 -18.76 7.28
N THR A 110 -3.10 -18.66 8.56
CA THR A 110 -4.05 -18.63 9.68
C THR A 110 -5.01 -17.43 9.59
N GLN A 111 -4.49 -16.23 9.28
CA GLN A 111 -5.31 -15.02 9.11
C GLN A 111 -6.21 -15.10 7.88
N GLU A 112 -5.73 -15.71 6.79
CA GLU A 112 -6.49 -15.84 5.56
C GLU A 112 -7.67 -16.80 5.73
N VAL A 113 -7.46 -17.95 6.39
CA VAL A 113 -8.55 -18.86 6.75
C VAL A 113 -9.53 -18.19 7.72
N ALA A 114 -9.04 -17.48 8.74
CA ALA A 114 -9.90 -16.75 9.67
C ALA A 114 -10.79 -15.71 8.97
N GLY A 115 -10.20 -14.86 8.12
CA GLY A 115 -10.95 -13.86 7.38
C GLY A 115 -11.93 -14.45 6.36
N ALA A 116 -11.64 -15.63 5.81
CA ALA A 116 -12.59 -16.35 4.96
C ALA A 116 -13.78 -16.89 5.78
N VAL A 117 -13.52 -17.48 6.95
CA VAL A 117 -14.56 -17.97 7.86
C VAL A 117 -15.46 -16.83 8.35
N ASP A 118 -14.89 -15.69 8.73
CA ASP A 118 -15.66 -14.50 9.13
C ASP A 118 -16.56 -13.98 8.00
N ALA A 119 -16.03 -13.90 6.78
CA ALA A 119 -16.80 -13.48 5.62
C ALA A 119 -17.94 -14.44 5.30
N VAL A 120 -17.70 -15.75 5.46
CA VAL A 120 -18.71 -16.78 5.25
C VAL A 120 -19.79 -16.71 6.33
N ASN A 121 -19.43 -16.54 7.61
CA ASN A 121 -20.39 -16.36 8.71
C ASN A 121 -21.29 -15.12 8.51
N ALA A 122 -20.77 -14.05 7.92
CA ALA A 122 -21.56 -12.87 7.59
C ALA A 122 -22.69 -13.15 6.56
N LEU A 123 -22.53 -14.15 5.69
CA LEU A 123 -23.60 -14.60 4.78
C LEU A 123 -24.76 -15.26 5.53
N GLY A 124 -24.48 -16.00 6.61
CA GLY A 124 -25.50 -16.61 7.45
C GLY A 124 -26.33 -15.54 8.20
N GLY A 125 -25.67 -14.50 8.72
CA GLY A 125 -26.35 -13.39 9.40
C GLY A 125 -27.28 -12.58 8.50
N THR A 126 -26.90 -12.37 7.23
CA THR A 126 -27.76 -11.69 6.25
C THR A 126 -28.93 -12.56 5.78
N ALA A 127 -28.75 -13.88 5.70
CA ALA A 127 -29.82 -14.83 5.43
C ALA A 127 -30.82 -14.95 6.60
N ALA A 128 -30.34 -14.98 7.84
CA ALA A 128 -31.20 -14.98 9.04
C ALA A 128 -32.01 -13.68 9.15
N ALA A 129 -31.42 -12.52 8.87
CA ALA A 129 -32.14 -11.23 8.83
C ALA A 129 -33.19 -11.19 7.70
N ARG A 130 -32.94 -11.85 6.56
CA ARG A 130 -33.93 -12.05 5.47
C ARG A 130 -35.03 -13.04 5.86
N ALA A 131 -34.72 -14.09 6.62
CA ALA A 131 -35.72 -15.04 7.11
C ALA A 131 -36.64 -14.40 8.17
N GLU A 132 -36.10 -13.53 9.03
CA GLU A 132 -36.88 -12.78 10.02
C GLU A 132 -37.79 -11.71 9.39
N THR A 133 -37.43 -11.19 8.21
CA THR A 133 -38.29 -10.28 7.43
C THR A 133 -39.37 -10.99 6.60
N VAL A 134 -39.31 -12.31 6.45
CA VAL A 134 -40.28 -13.13 5.69
C VAL A 134 -41.20 -13.95 6.61
N ALA A 135 -41.05 -13.86 7.92
CA ALA A 135 -41.98 -14.50 8.86
C ALA A 135 -43.41 -13.94 8.67
N PRO A 136 -44.43 -14.79 8.41
CA PRO A 136 -45.80 -14.32 8.30
C PRO A 136 -46.25 -13.77 9.66
N VAL A 137 -46.90 -12.60 9.61
CA VAL A 137 -47.64 -12.01 10.73
C VAL A 137 -48.61 -13.06 11.27
N ILE A 138 -48.23 -13.74 12.36
CA ILE A 138 -49.19 -14.44 13.20
C ILE A 138 -49.82 -13.36 14.08
N THR A 139 -51.10 -13.09 13.81
CA THR A 139 -51.96 -12.22 14.59
C THR A 139 -52.06 -12.78 16.01
N GLN A 140 -51.30 -12.25 16.97
CA GLN A 140 -51.58 -12.47 18.39
C GLN A 140 -52.48 -11.36 18.90
N GLN A 141 -53.72 -11.75 19.20
CA GLN A 141 -54.73 -10.95 19.89
C GLN A 141 -54.23 -10.50 21.27
N PRO A 142 -54.60 -9.29 21.73
CA PRO A 142 -54.22 -8.81 23.05
C PRO A 142 -55.05 -9.54 24.13
N VAL A 143 -54.40 -10.33 24.99
CA VAL A 143 -55.02 -10.83 26.21
C VAL A 143 -54.66 -9.87 27.35
N THR A 144 -55.67 -9.10 27.76
CA THR A 144 -55.71 -8.32 29.00
C THR A 144 -55.65 -9.25 30.22
N VAL A 145 -54.73 -9.01 31.15
CA VAL A 145 -54.89 -9.42 32.56
C VAL A 145 -54.29 -8.34 33.47
N GLU A 146 -55.17 -7.71 34.25
CA GLU A 146 -54.87 -6.78 35.35
C GLU A 146 -54.36 -7.54 36.61
N PRO A 147 -53.76 -6.83 37.60
CA PRO A 147 -52.84 -7.37 38.60
C PRO A 147 -53.51 -7.77 39.92
N ALA A 148 -52.86 -8.63 40.72
CA ALA A 148 -52.85 -8.51 42.18
C ALA A 148 -51.88 -9.48 42.88
N MET A 149 -51.18 -8.92 43.87
CA MET A 149 -50.68 -9.53 45.12
C MET A 149 -49.33 -10.28 45.13
N VAL A 150 -48.30 -9.49 45.45
CA VAL A 150 -47.20 -9.77 46.40
C VAL A 150 -47.73 -10.15 47.81
N PRO A 151 -46.97 -10.91 48.63
CA PRO A 151 -46.01 -10.28 49.55
C PRO A 151 -44.65 -11.00 49.71
N GLU A 152 -43.58 -10.21 49.55
CA GLU A 152 -42.47 -9.93 50.48
C GLU A 152 -42.03 -10.98 51.54
N VAL A 153 -40.74 -11.38 51.50
CA VAL A 153 -39.84 -11.37 52.68
C VAL A 153 -38.34 -11.30 52.32
N LEU A 154 -37.74 -10.18 52.72
CA LEU A 154 -36.39 -9.88 53.24
C LEU A 154 -35.08 -10.55 52.73
N ALA A 155 -34.26 -9.73 52.06
CA ALA A 155 -32.98 -9.12 52.50
C ALA A 155 -31.88 -9.91 53.28
N ALA A 156 -30.66 -9.92 52.72
CA ALA A 156 -29.35 -9.66 53.35
C ALA A 156 -28.26 -9.71 52.24
N ALA A 157 -27.59 -8.64 51.79
CA ALA A 157 -26.68 -7.68 52.43
C ALA A 157 -25.22 -8.16 52.63
N ALA A 158 -24.31 -7.34 52.09
CA ALA A 158 -22.94 -7.02 52.53
C ALA A 158 -21.75 -7.84 52.00
N ALA A 159 -20.94 -7.13 51.22
CA ALA A 159 -19.52 -7.34 50.99
C ALA A 159 -18.69 -7.10 52.27
N THR A 160 -17.51 -7.72 52.37
CA THR A 160 -16.30 -7.12 52.99
C THR A 160 -15.03 -7.88 52.59
N PRO A 161 -13.86 -7.22 52.53
CA PRO A 161 -12.59 -7.75 52.03
C PRO A 161 -11.67 -8.25 53.17
N ILE A 162 -10.66 -9.04 52.83
CA ILE A 162 -9.50 -9.33 53.71
C ILE A 162 -8.20 -9.08 52.94
N ALA A 163 -7.25 -8.43 53.61
CA ALA A 163 -5.96 -7.95 53.14
C ALA A 163 -4.76 -8.72 53.75
N ALA A 164 -3.59 -8.56 53.10
CA ALA A 164 -2.17 -8.73 53.55
C ALA A 164 -1.63 -10.17 53.75
N ALA A 165 -0.71 -10.71 52.92
CA ALA A 165 0.76 -10.46 52.71
C ALA A 165 1.60 -11.59 53.37
N PRO A 166 2.89 -11.85 53.06
CA PRO A 166 3.82 -11.30 52.05
C PRO A 166 4.50 -12.38 51.16
N ASP A 167 5.14 -11.99 50.06
CA ASP A 167 6.48 -12.48 49.69
C ASP A 167 7.01 -11.62 48.54
N THR A 168 7.88 -10.69 48.93
CA THR A 168 8.64 -9.84 48.03
C THR A 168 9.74 -10.68 47.39
N ILE A 169 9.49 -11.24 46.21
CA ILE A 169 10.56 -11.43 45.22
C ILE A 169 10.61 -10.14 44.43
N GLU A 170 11.53 -9.28 44.84
CA GLU A 170 12.00 -8.10 44.12
C GLU A 170 12.65 -8.57 42.80
N MET A 171 11.83 -8.84 41.78
CA MET A 171 12.31 -9.00 40.43
C MET A 171 12.22 -7.64 39.75
N ALA A 172 13.41 -7.08 39.51
CA ALA A 172 13.66 -5.76 38.97
C ALA A 172 12.67 -5.37 37.87
N ALA A 173 12.18 -4.14 37.97
CA ALA A 173 11.39 -3.48 36.93
C ALA A 173 11.98 -3.78 35.54
N PRO A 174 11.15 -4.12 34.52
CA PRO A 174 11.65 -4.20 33.16
C PRO A 174 12.27 -2.84 32.83
N ALA A 175 13.59 -2.83 32.65
CA ALA A 175 14.32 -1.65 32.24
C ALA A 175 13.61 -1.07 31.02
N GLN A 176 13.28 0.22 31.10
CA GLN A 176 12.75 0.98 29.98
C GLN A 176 13.58 0.65 28.72
N PRO A 177 12.97 0.37 27.56
CA PRO A 177 13.73 0.11 26.35
C PRO A 177 14.63 1.32 26.11
N ALA A 178 15.94 1.08 26.15
CA ALA A 178 16.94 2.13 25.99
C ALA A 178 16.62 2.94 24.73
N ALA A 179 16.52 4.26 24.87
CA ALA A 179 16.28 5.16 23.76
C ALA A 179 17.24 4.82 22.61
N PHE A 180 16.70 4.66 21.41
CA PHE A 180 17.50 4.35 20.22
C PHE A 180 18.47 5.50 19.95
N THR A 181 19.76 5.28 20.21
CA THR A 181 20.84 6.22 19.87
C THR A 181 21.51 5.74 18.57
N PRO A 182 21.31 6.45 17.44
CA PRO A 182 21.95 6.08 16.18
C PRO A 182 23.45 6.33 16.27
N THR A 183 24.26 5.35 15.88
CA THR A 183 25.73 5.47 15.91
C THR A 183 26.35 5.53 14.52
N HIS A 184 25.68 4.92 13.54
CA HIS A 184 26.19 4.80 12.17
C HIS A 184 25.06 4.98 11.16
N GLU A 185 25.44 5.33 9.94
CA GLU A 185 24.54 5.58 8.83
C GLU A 185 24.90 4.70 7.63
N VAL A 186 23.88 4.18 6.96
CA VAL A 186 24.05 3.43 5.71
C VAL A 186 24.54 4.40 4.60
N PRO A 187 25.57 4.04 3.82
CA PRO A 187 26.07 4.87 2.72
C PRO A 187 25.00 5.26 1.72
N ALA A 188 25.30 6.30 0.93
CA ALA A 188 24.41 6.83 -0.11
C ALA A 188 23.96 5.80 -1.17
N GLY A 189 24.65 4.65 -1.31
CA GLY A 189 24.28 3.57 -2.23
C GLY A 189 23.38 2.47 -1.64
N GLY A 190 22.98 2.57 -0.37
CA GLY A 190 22.31 1.50 0.37
C GLY A 190 23.26 0.34 0.71
N MET A 191 22.79 -0.61 1.51
CA MET A 191 23.59 -1.76 1.93
C MET A 191 22.74 -3.03 2.08
N SER A 192 23.26 -4.16 1.62
CA SER A 192 22.68 -5.46 1.90
C SER A 192 22.90 -5.85 3.37
N ALA A 193 21.95 -6.57 3.93
CA ALA A 193 22.06 -7.14 5.25
C ALA A 193 21.72 -8.63 5.24
N TRP A 194 22.36 -9.37 6.14
CA TRP A 194 22.33 -10.83 6.19
C TRP A 194 21.86 -11.31 7.56
N ALA A 195 21.23 -12.49 7.58
CA ALA A 195 20.81 -13.13 8.84
C ALA A 195 22.00 -13.67 9.64
N ARG A 196 23.13 -13.96 8.99
CA ARG A 196 24.39 -14.42 9.58
C ARG A 196 25.56 -13.67 8.92
N PRO A 197 26.73 -13.55 9.57
CA PRO A 197 27.90 -12.86 9.02
C PRO A 197 28.61 -13.72 7.96
N ASP A 198 27.90 -14.02 6.87
CA ASP A 198 28.36 -14.86 5.77
C ASP A 198 27.97 -14.21 4.42
N PRO A 199 28.95 -13.79 3.58
CA PRO A 199 28.68 -13.11 2.33
C PRO A 199 28.24 -14.06 1.21
N SER A 200 28.36 -15.38 1.41
CA SER A 200 27.93 -16.40 0.44
C SER A 200 26.41 -16.66 0.47
N LEU A 201 25.74 -16.22 1.54
CA LEU A 201 24.29 -16.30 1.68
C LEU A 201 23.60 -15.17 0.91
N GLN A 202 22.38 -15.45 0.43
CA GLN A 202 21.55 -14.40 -0.15
C GLN A 202 21.24 -13.32 0.91
N PRO A 203 21.29 -12.03 0.55
CA PRO A 203 20.92 -10.95 1.45
C PRO A 203 19.48 -11.11 1.95
N ALA A 204 19.31 -11.05 3.28
CA ALA A 204 18.01 -11.15 3.93
C ALA A 204 17.20 -9.84 3.81
N ALA A 205 17.89 -8.70 3.65
CA ALA A 205 17.27 -7.40 3.44
C ALA A 205 18.21 -6.45 2.70
N ARG A 206 17.64 -5.39 2.10
CA ARG A 206 18.39 -4.26 1.55
C ARG A 206 18.03 -3.01 2.33
N LEU A 207 19.00 -2.46 3.05
CA LEU A 207 18.90 -1.21 3.79
C LEU A 207 19.06 -0.04 2.82
N GLU A 208 18.11 0.89 2.91
CA GLU A 208 18.12 2.09 2.08
C GLU A 208 19.26 3.04 2.44
N ALA A 209 19.61 3.92 1.51
CA ALA A 209 20.63 4.92 1.73
C ALA A 209 20.25 5.83 2.90
N ARG A 210 21.24 6.22 3.71
CA ARG A 210 21.07 7.17 4.83
C ARG A 210 20.17 6.67 5.97
N VAL A 211 19.87 5.36 6.01
CA VAL A 211 19.19 4.74 7.17
C VAL A 211 20.13 4.79 8.37
N GLN A 212 19.60 5.29 9.49
CA GLN A 212 20.34 5.39 10.75
C GLN A 212 20.25 4.06 11.49
N LEU A 213 21.40 3.56 11.92
CA LEU A 213 21.55 2.25 12.56
C LEU A 213 22.33 2.39 13.86
N ARG A 214 22.02 1.53 14.81
CA ARG A 214 22.84 1.31 15.99
C ARG A 214 23.63 0.02 15.80
N VAL A 215 24.96 0.10 15.86
CA VAL A 215 25.81 -1.10 15.89
C VAL A 215 25.78 -1.69 17.30
N ASP A 216 25.31 -2.93 17.46
CA ASP A 216 25.21 -3.62 18.75
C ASP A 216 26.41 -4.54 19.02
N GLU A 217 26.96 -5.20 18.00
CA GLU A 217 28.19 -6.00 18.10
C GLU A 217 28.99 -5.97 16.79
N THR A 218 30.31 -6.12 16.87
CA THR A 218 31.19 -6.28 15.71
C THR A 218 31.96 -7.60 15.80
N ARG A 219 32.00 -8.35 14.69
CA ARG A 219 32.74 -9.62 14.56
C ARG A 219 33.54 -9.61 13.26
N GLY A 220 34.84 -9.33 13.37
CA GLY A 220 35.73 -9.21 12.22
C GLY A 220 35.27 -8.11 11.26
N ALA A 221 34.99 -8.46 10.00
CA ALA A 221 34.50 -7.53 8.99
C ALA A 221 32.99 -7.22 9.09
N TRP A 222 32.27 -7.83 10.03
CA TRP A 222 30.82 -7.76 10.15
C TRP A 222 30.39 -6.98 11.38
N ALA A 223 29.31 -6.21 11.24
CA ALA A 223 28.63 -5.53 12.33
C ALA A 223 27.19 -6.01 12.40
N ARG A 224 26.70 -6.35 13.59
CA ARG A 224 25.28 -6.52 13.86
C ARG A 224 24.69 -5.16 14.18
N VAL A 225 23.61 -4.82 13.49
CA VAL A 225 22.95 -3.53 13.59
C VAL A 225 21.49 -3.69 13.95
N THR A 226 20.99 -2.75 14.75
CA THR A 226 19.56 -2.55 15.03
C THR A 226 19.07 -1.28 14.36
N GLY A 227 17.95 -1.36 13.64
CA GLY A 227 17.24 -0.20 13.09
C GLY A 227 16.28 0.44 14.09
N SER A 228 15.83 1.67 13.82
CA SER A 228 14.90 2.40 14.70
C SER A 228 13.55 1.71 14.92
N ASN A 229 13.18 0.78 14.04
CA ASN A 229 11.97 -0.06 14.13
C ASN A 229 12.20 -1.39 14.88
N GLY A 230 13.38 -1.59 15.49
CA GLY A 230 13.72 -2.82 16.21
C GLY A 230 14.16 -4.00 15.34
N TRP A 231 14.27 -3.82 14.02
CA TRP A 231 14.81 -4.83 13.12
C TRP A 231 16.31 -5.03 13.38
N THR A 232 16.82 -6.26 13.34
CA THR A 232 18.26 -6.57 13.52
C THR A 232 18.82 -7.42 12.38
N GLY A 233 20.08 -7.18 12.02
CA GLY A 233 20.78 -7.96 10.98
C GLY A 233 22.28 -7.70 10.93
N TRP A 234 23.00 -8.49 10.14
CA TRP A 234 24.44 -8.36 9.93
C TRP A 234 24.76 -7.57 8.67
N VAL A 235 25.68 -6.62 8.75
CA VAL A 235 26.14 -5.77 7.65
C VAL A 235 27.66 -5.71 7.60
N ASP A 236 28.25 -5.35 6.45
CA ASP A 236 29.71 -5.16 6.35
C ASP A 236 30.10 -3.88 7.11
N ALA A 237 30.84 -4.04 8.21
CA ALA A 237 31.21 -2.95 9.10
C ALA A 237 32.06 -1.88 8.40
N ARG A 238 32.84 -2.25 7.39
CA ARG A 238 33.73 -1.34 6.65
C ARG A 238 32.96 -0.34 5.79
N ARG A 239 31.70 -0.67 5.50
CA ARG A 239 30.83 0.16 4.68
C ARG A 239 29.95 1.06 5.53
N LEU A 240 29.94 0.98 6.86
CA LEU A 240 29.15 1.89 7.69
C LEU A 240 29.83 3.26 7.82
N ALA A 241 29.05 4.33 7.68
CA ALA A 241 29.55 5.69 7.89
C ALA A 241 29.27 6.11 9.35
N PRO A 242 30.27 6.51 10.15
CA PRO A 242 30.04 6.99 11.51
C PRO A 242 29.31 8.34 11.52
N LEU A 243 28.32 8.48 12.40
CA LEU A 243 27.63 9.74 12.63
C LEU A 243 28.47 10.61 13.58
N GLY A 244 29.40 11.38 13.01
CA GLY A 244 30.21 12.39 13.72
C GLY A 244 31.71 12.10 13.73
N GLY A 245 32.49 12.96 13.06
CA GLY A 245 33.94 12.91 13.07
C GLY A 245 34.58 13.78 11.99
N VAL A 246 34.60 15.10 12.21
CA VAL A 246 35.51 16.02 11.50
C VAL A 246 36.93 15.66 11.95
N ALA A 247 37.70 15.02 11.07
CA ALA A 247 39.15 15.01 11.21
C ALA A 247 39.66 16.41 10.89
N VAL A 248 39.89 17.23 11.93
CA VAL A 248 40.67 18.46 11.84
C VAL A 248 42.13 18.05 11.62
N PRO A 249 42.76 18.34 10.46
CA PRO A 249 44.21 18.24 10.37
C PRO A 249 44.84 19.37 11.22
N PRO A 250 45.93 19.11 11.96
CA PRO A 250 46.56 20.14 12.79
C PRO A 250 47.12 21.25 11.90
N ILE A 251 46.67 22.48 12.17
CA ILE A 251 47.09 23.70 11.49
C ILE A 251 48.55 23.96 11.91
N ALA A 252 49.49 23.78 10.98
CA ALA A 252 50.85 24.24 11.15
C ALA A 252 50.90 25.78 11.04
N THR A 253 51.32 26.42 12.12
CA THR A 253 51.58 27.85 12.23
C THR A 253 52.83 28.23 11.44
N THR A 254 52.76 29.26 10.59
CA THR A 254 53.93 30.08 10.24
C THR A 254 53.52 31.53 9.97
N PRO A 255 54.36 32.53 10.33
CA PRO A 255 53.94 33.91 10.55
C PRO A 255 54.13 34.85 9.34
N VAL A 256 53.43 35.98 9.46
CA VAL A 256 53.37 37.20 8.62
C VAL A 256 54.72 37.76 8.17
N VAL A 257 54.76 38.26 6.92
CA VAL A 257 55.60 39.41 6.51
C VAL A 257 54.71 40.40 5.73
N ALA A 258 54.84 41.68 6.10
CA ALA A 258 54.02 42.82 5.68
C ALA A 258 54.70 43.73 4.63
N THR A 259 53.92 44.70 4.10
CA THR A 259 54.30 46.08 3.62
C THR A 259 54.23 46.30 2.08
N PRO A 260 53.87 47.50 1.53
CA PRO A 260 52.71 48.38 1.79
C PRO A 260 51.94 48.80 0.48
N ALA A 261 50.89 49.62 0.65
CA ALA A 261 49.91 50.11 -0.34
C ALA A 261 50.44 51.13 -1.40
N PRO A 262 49.59 51.47 -2.39
CA PRO A 262 49.35 52.89 -2.65
C PRO A 262 47.87 53.32 -2.74
N VAL A 263 47.63 54.48 -2.14
CA VAL A 263 46.81 55.62 -2.57
C VAL A 263 45.30 55.43 -2.80
N VAL A 264 44.55 56.01 -1.87
CA VAL A 264 43.10 56.19 -1.83
C VAL A 264 42.64 57.27 -2.83
N THR A 265 41.61 56.95 -3.60
CA THR A 265 40.71 57.95 -4.23
C THR A 265 39.30 57.68 -3.66
N PRO A 266 38.54 58.69 -3.19
CA PRO A 266 37.27 58.44 -2.52
C PRO A 266 36.18 58.17 -3.57
N ALA A 267 35.86 56.91 -3.81
CA ALA A 267 34.70 56.51 -4.58
C ALA A 267 33.52 56.29 -3.64
N VAL A 268 32.50 57.15 -3.83
CA VAL A 268 31.08 57.01 -3.48
C VAL A 268 30.74 55.75 -2.69
N ALA A 269 30.27 55.96 -1.46
CA ALA A 269 29.64 54.92 -0.64
C ALA A 269 28.39 54.37 -1.37
N VAL A 270 28.61 53.36 -2.21
CA VAL A 270 27.59 52.38 -2.53
C VAL A 270 27.49 51.54 -1.27
N THR A 271 26.35 51.64 -0.60
CA THR A 271 25.91 50.73 0.46
C THR A 271 26.26 49.30 0.05
N ALA A 272 27.31 48.74 0.67
CA ALA A 272 27.62 47.33 0.50
C ALA A 272 26.37 46.56 0.92
N PRO A 273 25.76 45.74 0.04
CA PRO A 273 24.76 44.81 0.53
C PRO A 273 25.44 43.96 1.59
N MET A 274 24.77 43.80 2.74
CA MET A 274 25.12 42.87 3.81
C MET A 274 25.63 41.55 3.19
N PRO A 275 26.59 40.82 3.81
CA PRO A 275 27.04 39.54 3.28
C PRO A 275 25.80 38.69 3.03
N ALA A 276 25.47 38.51 1.74
CA ALA A 276 24.23 37.88 1.35
C ALA A 276 24.27 36.48 1.91
N ILE A 277 23.37 36.17 2.85
CA ILE A 277 23.18 34.82 3.36
C ILE A 277 23.12 33.91 2.12
N TRP A 278 24.03 32.94 2.05
CA TRP A 278 24.02 31.99 0.95
C TRP A 278 22.65 31.29 0.98
N GLN A 279 21.99 31.31 -0.16
CA GLN A 279 20.66 30.74 -0.37
C GLN A 279 20.73 30.02 -1.69
N ALA A 280 20.38 28.75 -1.65
CA ALA A 280 20.39 27.92 -2.81
C ALA A 280 19.19 28.26 -3.70
N ALA A 281 19.44 28.38 -5.00
CA ALA A 281 18.43 28.72 -6.01
C ALA A 281 18.11 27.52 -6.92
N CYS A 282 19.06 26.60 -7.07
CA CYS A 282 18.94 25.42 -7.91
C CYS A 282 19.64 24.19 -7.31
N GLN A 283 19.26 23.00 -7.75
CA GLN A 283 19.76 21.73 -7.29
C GLN A 283 20.26 20.90 -8.47
N VAL A 284 21.35 20.16 -8.26
CA VAL A 284 21.87 19.20 -9.24
C VAL A 284 20.86 18.06 -9.45
N PRO A 285 20.50 17.72 -10.70
CA PRO A 285 19.52 16.67 -10.98
C PRO A 285 20.01 15.29 -10.54
N ALA A 286 19.09 14.32 -10.47
CA ALA A 286 19.43 12.91 -10.25
C ALA A 286 20.42 12.43 -11.34
N GLY A 287 21.49 11.76 -10.93
CA GLY A 287 22.61 11.36 -11.82
C GLY A 287 23.82 12.31 -11.87
N GLY A 288 23.78 13.42 -11.12
CA GLY A 288 24.91 14.36 -11.02
C GLY A 288 25.13 15.23 -12.25
N LEU A 289 26.00 16.23 -12.13
CA LEU A 289 26.26 17.19 -13.21
C LEU A 289 27.75 17.50 -13.32
N PRO A 290 28.37 17.30 -14.51
CA PRO A 290 29.73 17.77 -14.74
C PRO A 290 29.78 19.29 -14.66
N ALA A 291 30.89 19.80 -14.16
CA ALA A 291 31.19 21.21 -14.08
C ALA A 291 32.54 21.54 -14.74
N TRP A 292 32.62 22.73 -15.32
CA TRP A 292 33.75 23.22 -16.09
C TRP A 292 34.30 24.53 -15.54
N ALA A 293 35.59 24.79 -15.76
CA ALA A 293 36.21 26.07 -15.40
C ALA A 293 35.81 27.20 -16.35
N THR A 294 35.47 26.87 -17.60
CA THR A 294 34.97 27.80 -18.62
C THR A 294 33.73 27.20 -19.31
N PRO A 295 32.83 28.01 -19.89
CA PRO A 295 31.61 27.53 -20.54
C PRO A 295 31.91 26.94 -21.93
N ASP A 296 32.78 25.91 -21.97
CA ASP A 296 33.22 25.20 -23.16
C ASP A 296 33.01 23.70 -22.98
N PRO A 297 32.09 23.06 -23.73
CA PRO A 297 31.80 21.64 -23.60
C PRO A 297 32.91 20.75 -24.20
N ALA A 298 33.86 21.32 -24.96
CA ALA A 298 34.99 20.58 -25.51
C ALA A 298 36.12 20.34 -24.49
N GLN A 299 36.07 21.02 -23.34
CA GLN A 299 37.05 20.83 -22.26
C GLN A 299 36.64 19.70 -21.31
N ALA A 300 37.64 19.04 -20.72
CA ALA A 300 37.38 18.05 -19.68
C ALA A 300 36.74 18.72 -18.45
N PRO A 301 35.72 18.10 -17.83
CA PRO A 301 35.10 18.65 -16.64
C PRO A 301 36.09 18.67 -15.48
N VAL A 302 36.09 19.77 -14.73
CA VAL A 302 36.98 19.97 -13.57
C VAL A 302 36.43 19.35 -12.28
N ALA A 303 35.12 19.09 -12.24
CA ALA A 303 34.45 18.42 -11.13
C ALA A 303 33.17 17.73 -11.58
N GLN A 304 32.77 16.68 -10.86
CA GLN A 304 31.46 16.05 -10.99
C GLN A 304 30.65 16.39 -9.74
N LEU A 305 29.61 17.21 -9.88
CA LEU A 305 28.73 17.54 -8.78
C LEU A 305 27.79 16.36 -8.52
N ALA A 306 27.75 15.91 -7.28
CA ALA A 306 26.84 14.84 -6.86
C ALA A 306 25.39 15.29 -7.03
N GLU A 307 24.50 14.31 -7.24
CA GLU A 307 23.07 14.61 -7.30
C GLU A 307 22.58 15.32 -6.05
N ARG A 308 21.53 16.11 -6.20
CA ARG A 308 20.90 16.84 -5.11
C ARG A 308 21.79 17.88 -4.39
N VAL A 309 22.99 18.18 -4.89
CA VAL A 309 23.80 19.30 -4.39
C VAL A 309 23.07 20.61 -4.66
N GLN A 310 22.92 21.42 -3.62
CA GLN A 310 22.29 22.73 -3.68
C GLN A 310 23.29 23.79 -4.14
N LEU A 311 22.88 24.61 -5.10
CA LEU A 311 23.71 25.57 -5.80
C LEU A 311 22.97 26.90 -5.94
N ARG A 312 23.73 27.99 -5.96
CA ARG A 312 23.25 29.32 -6.31
C ARG A 312 23.74 29.65 -7.72
N VAL A 313 22.85 30.14 -8.59
CA VAL A 313 23.26 30.67 -9.90
C VAL A 313 23.76 32.11 -9.70
N GLU A 314 25.00 32.37 -10.09
CA GLU A 314 25.61 33.70 -10.02
C GLU A 314 25.48 34.44 -11.35
N GLU A 315 25.65 33.73 -12.47
CA GLU A 315 25.61 34.31 -13.81
C GLU A 315 25.07 33.28 -14.79
N THR A 316 24.31 33.72 -15.80
CA THR A 316 23.89 32.86 -16.92
C THR A 316 24.37 33.46 -18.24
N ARG A 317 25.09 32.67 -19.04
CA ARG A 317 25.57 33.02 -20.39
C ARG A 317 25.06 32.00 -21.39
N GLY A 318 24.00 32.35 -22.11
CA GLY A 318 23.38 31.45 -23.08
C GLY A 318 22.87 30.17 -22.42
N ALA A 319 23.40 29.01 -22.82
CA ALA A 319 23.05 27.72 -22.23
C ALA A 319 23.82 27.39 -20.94
N TRP A 320 24.79 28.21 -20.54
CA TRP A 320 25.67 27.96 -19.41
C TRP A 320 25.30 28.79 -18.19
N SER A 321 25.35 28.19 -17.01
CA SER A 321 25.14 28.87 -15.73
C SER A 321 26.37 28.72 -14.86
N ARG A 322 26.90 29.84 -14.36
CA ARG A 322 27.94 29.85 -13.32
C ARG A 322 27.26 29.68 -11.97
N VAL A 323 27.70 28.68 -11.22
CA VAL A 323 27.10 28.29 -9.94
C VAL A 323 28.10 28.37 -8.80
N SER A 324 27.60 28.65 -7.59
CA SER A 324 28.34 28.56 -6.34
C SER A 324 27.66 27.64 -5.31
N ALA A 325 28.45 26.80 -4.65
CA ALA A 325 28.00 25.87 -3.61
C ALA A 325 28.18 26.48 -2.20
N GLU A 326 27.52 25.90 -1.19
CA GLU A 326 27.58 26.37 0.21
C GLU A 326 29.00 26.38 0.78
N ASN A 327 29.85 25.46 0.31
CA ASN A 327 31.26 25.37 0.68
C ASN A 327 32.17 26.40 -0.03
N GLY A 328 31.61 27.33 -0.80
CA GLY A 328 32.35 28.37 -1.52
C GLY A 328 32.95 27.94 -2.87
N TRP A 329 32.72 26.69 -3.31
CA TRP A 329 33.17 26.24 -4.62
C TRP A 329 32.37 26.91 -5.75
N THR A 330 33.03 27.26 -6.87
CA THR A 330 32.36 27.85 -8.06
C THR A 330 32.77 27.15 -9.36
N GLY A 331 31.86 27.09 -10.32
CA GLY A 331 32.11 26.51 -11.65
C GLY A 331 30.99 26.75 -12.65
N TRP A 332 31.22 26.42 -13.92
CA TRP A 332 30.22 26.48 -14.99
C TRP A 332 29.54 25.13 -15.16
N VAL A 333 28.22 25.15 -15.31
CA VAL A 333 27.41 23.97 -15.59
C VAL A 333 26.41 24.25 -16.70
N ASP A 334 25.90 23.21 -17.36
CA ASP A 334 24.80 23.35 -18.31
C ASP A 334 23.53 23.81 -17.58
N GLY A 335 23.12 25.06 -17.81
CA GLY A 335 21.99 25.70 -17.14
C GLY A 335 20.66 25.02 -17.44
N ARG A 336 20.57 24.28 -18.56
CA ARG A 336 19.36 23.51 -18.93
C ARG A 336 19.16 22.28 -18.03
N ARG A 337 20.22 21.83 -17.37
CA ARG A 337 20.22 20.64 -16.53
C ARG A 337 20.04 20.97 -15.04
N LEU A 338 20.05 22.24 -14.66
CA LEU A 338 19.80 22.67 -13.28
C LEU A 338 18.31 22.54 -12.92
N ALA A 339 17.99 21.92 -11.78
CA ALA A 339 16.63 21.88 -11.25
C ALA A 339 16.39 23.08 -10.31
N GLY A 340 15.20 23.69 -10.29
CA GLY A 340 14.90 24.79 -9.37
C GLY A 340 14.66 24.33 -7.92
N LEU A 341 15.24 25.02 -6.93
CA LEU A 341 14.90 24.82 -5.52
C LEU A 341 13.59 25.53 -5.20
N GLY A 342 12.53 24.76 -4.95
CA GLY A 342 11.18 25.28 -4.75
C GLY A 342 10.08 24.47 -5.41
N ALA A 343 10.42 23.42 -6.17
CA ALA A 343 9.47 22.35 -6.45
C ALA A 343 9.28 21.51 -5.17
N ALA A 344 8.52 22.06 -4.22
CA ALA A 344 7.91 21.28 -3.16
C ALA A 344 7.24 20.05 -3.79
N VAL A 345 7.34 18.92 -3.10
CA VAL A 345 6.62 17.69 -3.43
C VAL A 345 5.12 18.00 -3.44
N ALA A 346 4.59 18.38 -4.59
CA ALA A 346 3.21 18.16 -4.93
C ALA A 346 3.03 16.64 -5.10
N PRO A 347 1.89 16.05 -4.69
CA PRO A 347 1.62 14.64 -4.93
C PRO A 347 1.87 14.38 -6.41
N SER A 348 2.64 13.32 -6.71
CA SER A 348 3.08 12.97 -8.06
C SER A 348 1.89 12.87 -9.01
N GLY A 349 1.56 13.99 -9.65
CA GLY A 349 0.40 14.18 -10.49
C GLY A 349 0.69 15.39 -11.37
N ALA A 350 0.69 15.15 -12.69
CA ALA A 350 0.93 16.14 -13.74
C ALA A 350 2.38 16.68 -13.89
N GLY A 351 3.32 15.80 -14.22
CA GLY A 351 4.60 16.18 -14.83
C GLY A 351 4.90 15.23 -15.99
N GLY A 352 4.94 15.75 -17.22
CA GLY A 352 5.03 14.95 -18.44
C GLY A 352 6.19 13.95 -18.44
N LEU A 353 5.87 12.67 -18.67
CA LEU A 353 6.85 11.63 -18.93
C LEU A 353 7.50 11.89 -20.30
N ALA A 354 8.68 12.51 -20.31
CA ALA A 354 9.53 12.58 -21.49
C ALA A 354 10.27 11.24 -21.67
N LEU A 355 9.55 10.21 -22.15
CA LEU A 355 10.19 9.09 -22.84
C LEU A 355 10.61 9.60 -24.22
N GLY A 356 11.91 9.47 -24.53
CA GLY A 356 12.55 10.07 -25.70
C GLY A 356 11.72 10.01 -26.99
N GLY A 357 11.55 11.17 -27.63
CA GLY A 357 11.03 11.30 -29.01
C GLY A 357 9.53 11.05 -29.23
N LEU A 358 8.78 10.49 -28.26
CA LEU A 358 7.34 10.33 -28.38
C LEU A 358 6.60 11.54 -27.78
N LYS A 359 5.82 12.23 -28.60
CA LYS A 359 4.89 13.27 -28.15
C LYS A 359 3.71 12.61 -27.43
N ILE A 360 3.86 12.35 -26.15
CA ILE A 360 2.80 11.78 -25.32
C ILE A 360 1.75 12.85 -25.03
N ARG A 361 0.48 12.58 -25.35
CA ARG A 361 -0.65 13.42 -24.97
C ARG A 361 -1.23 12.95 -23.64
N PRO A 362 -1.00 13.69 -22.52
CA PRO A 362 -1.30 13.17 -21.18
C PRO A 362 -2.79 12.98 -20.92
N LEU A 363 -3.65 13.89 -21.38
CA LEU A 363 -5.10 13.80 -21.16
C LEU A 363 -5.73 12.53 -21.77
N PRO A 364 -5.57 12.24 -23.08
CA PRO A 364 -6.14 11.03 -23.66
C PRO A 364 -5.45 9.75 -23.17
N LEU A 365 -4.17 9.83 -22.78
CA LEU A 365 -3.48 8.69 -22.17
C LEU A 365 -4.11 8.34 -20.82
N ILE A 366 -4.28 9.32 -19.93
CA ILE A 366 -4.91 9.12 -18.62
C ILE A 366 -6.36 8.67 -18.80
N GLY A 367 -7.10 9.29 -19.72
CA GLY A 367 -8.47 8.89 -20.03
C GLY A 367 -8.56 7.45 -20.52
N GLY A 368 -7.64 7.03 -21.40
CA GLY A 368 -7.57 5.66 -21.93
C GLY A 368 -7.22 4.64 -20.85
N ILE A 369 -6.24 4.96 -19.99
CA ILE A 369 -5.87 4.11 -18.86
C ILE A 369 -7.02 3.99 -17.87
N ALA A 370 -7.68 5.09 -17.52
CA ALA A 370 -8.84 5.08 -16.62
C ALA A 370 -9.95 4.16 -17.16
N LEU A 371 -10.21 4.21 -18.47
CA LEU A 371 -11.19 3.33 -19.10
C LEU A 371 -10.76 1.86 -19.07
N ILE A 372 -9.50 1.55 -19.32
CA ILE A 372 -8.97 0.18 -19.19
C ILE A 372 -9.18 -0.31 -17.75
N VAL A 373 -8.75 0.47 -16.76
CA VAL A 373 -8.92 0.14 -15.33
C VAL A 373 -10.39 -0.08 -14.99
N SER A 374 -11.29 0.80 -15.46
CA SER A 374 -12.74 0.68 -15.22
C SER A 374 -13.31 -0.65 -15.73
N THR A 375 -12.70 -1.25 -16.75
CA THR A 375 -13.16 -2.53 -17.31
C THR A 375 -13.06 -3.67 -16.28
N PHE A 376 -12.02 -3.64 -15.45
CA PHE A 376 -11.72 -4.65 -14.45
C PHE A 376 -12.27 -4.32 -13.06
N LEU A 377 -12.73 -3.09 -12.86
CA LEU A 377 -13.40 -2.69 -11.63
C LEU A 377 -14.84 -3.20 -11.62
N ASN A 378 -15.43 -3.29 -10.43
CA ASN A 378 -16.83 -3.63 -10.29
C ASN A 378 -17.71 -2.51 -10.85
N TRP A 379 -18.65 -2.91 -11.70
CA TRP A 379 -19.68 -2.04 -12.27
C TRP A 379 -20.96 -2.08 -11.44
N LEU A 380 -21.31 -3.26 -10.93
CA LEU A 380 -22.45 -3.47 -10.04
C LEU A 380 -21.96 -3.77 -8.62
N GLN A 381 -22.64 -3.23 -7.60
CA GLN A 381 -22.35 -3.56 -6.21
C GLN A 381 -22.94 -4.94 -5.82
N MET A 382 -24.15 -5.25 -6.28
CA MET A 382 -24.73 -6.59 -6.11
C MET A 382 -23.92 -7.62 -6.93
N GLY A 383 -23.27 -8.56 -6.25
CA GLY A 383 -22.60 -9.69 -6.87
C GLY A 383 -21.20 -9.44 -7.45
N SER A 384 -20.54 -8.32 -7.11
CA SER A 384 -19.15 -8.02 -7.52
C SER A 384 -18.89 -8.28 -9.02
N SER A 385 -19.77 -7.80 -9.89
CA SER A 385 -19.66 -8.00 -11.34
C SER A 385 -18.83 -6.90 -11.99
N ASN A 386 -17.81 -7.27 -12.74
CA ASN A 386 -16.99 -6.34 -13.52
C ASN A 386 -17.53 -6.20 -14.96
N GLY A 387 -16.85 -5.42 -15.82
CA GLY A 387 -17.34 -5.15 -17.17
C GLY A 387 -17.51 -6.40 -18.03
N PHE A 388 -16.77 -7.48 -17.78
CA PHE A 388 -16.86 -8.73 -18.54
C PHE A 388 -18.06 -9.59 -18.17
N ASP A 389 -18.65 -9.34 -17.02
CA ASP A 389 -19.82 -10.09 -16.54
C ASP A 389 -21.12 -9.50 -17.09
N ILE A 390 -21.10 -8.21 -17.48
CA ILE A 390 -22.25 -7.47 -17.97
C ILE A 390 -22.36 -7.61 -19.49
N GLY A 391 -23.49 -8.14 -19.97
CA GLY A 391 -23.81 -8.18 -21.39
C GLY A 391 -24.06 -6.78 -21.95
N LEU A 392 -23.54 -6.49 -23.15
CA LEU A 392 -23.84 -5.24 -23.87
C LEU A 392 -25.35 -4.99 -24.07
N PRO A 393 -26.23 -6.01 -24.27
CA PRO A 393 -27.67 -5.83 -24.34
C PRO A 393 -28.30 -5.09 -23.15
N PHE A 394 -27.62 -5.10 -22.00
CA PHE A 394 -28.00 -4.35 -20.80
C PHE A 394 -28.28 -2.86 -21.10
N LEU A 395 -27.49 -2.24 -21.98
CA LEU A 395 -27.65 -0.82 -22.33
C LEU A 395 -29.00 -0.52 -23.01
N TRP A 396 -29.69 -1.54 -23.53
CA TRP A 396 -30.99 -1.44 -24.17
C TRP A 396 -32.10 -2.20 -23.41
N GLY A 397 -31.87 -2.51 -22.11
CA GLY A 397 -32.87 -3.13 -21.25
C GLY A 397 -32.89 -4.67 -21.31
N GLY A 398 -31.95 -5.32 -22.00
CA GLY A 398 -31.83 -6.78 -22.02
C GLY A 398 -31.01 -7.30 -20.84
N TRP A 399 -31.62 -8.08 -19.94
CA TRP A 399 -31.01 -8.62 -18.72
C TRP A 399 -30.50 -10.07 -18.83
N GLU A 400 -30.18 -10.55 -20.03
CA GLU A 400 -29.79 -11.94 -20.25
C GLU A 400 -28.40 -12.24 -19.66
N HIS A 401 -28.41 -12.84 -18.45
CA HIS A 401 -27.23 -13.37 -17.78
C HIS A 401 -26.98 -14.80 -18.29
N GLY A 402 -26.26 -14.93 -19.40
CA GLY A 402 -25.78 -16.24 -19.88
C GLY A 402 -26.12 -16.53 -21.33
N GLY A 403 -25.32 -15.96 -22.22
CA GLY A 403 -25.30 -16.24 -23.65
C GLY A 403 -23.96 -15.78 -24.25
N ASP A 404 -23.73 -16.08 -25.53
CA ASP A 404 -22.57 -15.60 -26.33
C ASP A 404 -22.64 -14.08 -26.61
N ASP A 405 -23.38 -13.33 -25.80
CA ASP A 405 -23.58 -11.91 -26.01
C ASP A 405 -22.27 -11.13 -25.83
N PRO A 406 -22.06 -10.11 -26.67
CA PRO A 406 -20.90 -9.24 -26.54
C PRO A 406 -20.85 -8.64 -25.13
N LYS A 407 -19.73 -8.75 -24.43
CA LYS A 407 -19.59 -8.21 -23.07
C LYS A 407 -19.26 -6.72 -23.10
N LEU A 408 -19.90 -5.94 -22.24
CA LEU A 408 -19.67 -4.49 -22.11
C LEU A 408 -18.19 -4.16 -21.92
N GLY A 409 -17.49 -4.98 -21.12
CA GLY A 409 -16.08 -4.87 -20.83
C GLY A 409 -15.18 -4.99 -22.05
N ILE A 410 -15.55 -5.79 -23.05
CA ILE A 410 -14.78 -5.90 -24.29
C ILE A 410 -14.81 -4.56 -25.05
N PHE A 411 -15.95 -3.88 -25.09
CA PHE A 411 -16.08 -2.59 -25.77
C PHE A 411 -15.33 -1.49 -25.05
N THR A 412 -15.50 -1.37 -23.73
CA THR A 412 -14.79 -0.36 -22.94
C THR A 412 -13.27 -0.60 -22.99
N LEU A 413 -12.81 -1.85 -22.98
CA LEU A 413 -11.40 -2.20 -23.17
C LEU A 413 -10.87 -1.77 -24.54
N ILE A 414 -11.59 -2.07 -25.63
CA ILE A 414 -11.18 -1.70 -27.00
C ILE A 414 -11.08 -0.17 -27.13
N ILE A 415 -12.04 0.57 -26.58
CA ILE A 415 -12.03 2.04 -26.58
C ILE A 415 -10.82 2.54 -25.77
N GLY A 416 -10.54 1.95 -24.61
CA GLY A 416 -9.43 2.33 -23.74
C GLY A 416 -8.07 2.09 -24.40
N ILE A 417 -7.86 0.90 -24.97
CA ILE A 417 -6.65 0.56 -25.73
C ILE A 417 -6.50 1.48 -26.94
N GLY A 418 -7.58 1.71 -27.69
CA GLY A 418 -7.60 2.63 -28.83
C GLY A 418 -7.17 4.03 -28.43
N ALA A 419 -7.68 4.55 -27.31
CA ALA A 419 -7.32 5.86 -26.77
C ALA A 419 -5.85 5.93 -26.33
N VAL A 420 -5.33 4.90 -25.65
CA VAL A 420 -3.91 4.83 -25.26
C VAL A 420 -2.99 4.81 -26.47
N LEU A 421 -3.28 3.96 -27.47
CA LEU A 421 -2.51 3.92 -28.71
C LEU A 421 -2.53 5.29 -29.40
N LEU A 422 -3.72 5.87 -29.59
CA LEU A 422 -3.88 7.18 -30.19
C LEU A 422 -3.18 8.31 -29.40
N ALA A 423 -3.04 8.18 -28.08
CA ALA A 423 -2.32 9.16 -27.26
C ALA A 423 -0.79 9.16 -27.49
N VAL A 424 -0.26 8.07 -28.06
CA VAL A 424 1.17 7.83 -28.28
C VAL A 424 1.56 8.01 -29.76
N LEU A 425 0.61 7.91 -30.70
CA LEU A 425 0.88 8.11 -32.12
C LEU A 425 1.15 9.59 -32.49
N PRO A 426 2.16 9.88 -33.32
CA PRO A 426 2.56 11.25 -33.69
C PRO A 426 1.58 11.97 -34.64
N ARG A 427 0.63 11.24 -35.28
CA ARG A 427 -0.36 11.79 -36.22
C ARG A 427 -1.79 11.43 -35.82
N THR A 428 -2.15 11.73 -34.58
CA THR A 428 -3.48 11.42 -34.09
C THR A 428 -4.46 12.56 -34.31
N SER A 429 -5.58 12.26 -34.99
CA SER A 429 -6.72 13.16 -35.08
C SER A 429 -7.41 13.30 -33.72
N VAL A 430 -7.37 14.50 -33.15
CA VAL A 430 -8.08 14.83 -31.90
C VAL A 430 -9.59 14.56 -32.02
N GLY A 431 -10.14 14.60 -33.23
CA GLY A 431 -11.54 14.22 -33.48
C GLY A 431 -11.86 12.78 -33.09
N VAL A 432 -10.97 11.82 -33.39
CA VAL A 432 -11.18 10.40 -33.05
C VAL A 432 -11.07 10.19 -31.54
N ILE A 433 -10.12 10.83 -30.86
CA ILE A 433 -10.01 10.78 -29.40
C ILE A 433 -11.29 11.33 -28.75
N ARG A 434 -11.81 12.47 -29.22
CA ARG A 434 -13.06 13.04 -28.71
C ARG A 434 -14.27 12.15 -29.00
N LEU A 435 -14.30 11.48 -30.14
CA LEU A 435 -15.35 10.50 -30.45
C LEU A 435 -15.32 9.32 -29.49
N LEU A 436 -14.13 8.76 -29.19
CA LEU A 436 -13.97 7.70 -28.19
C LEU A 436 -14.38 8.18 -26.79
N GLY A 437 -14.02 9.41 -26.42
CA GLY A 437 -14.46 10.04 -25.18
C GLY A 437 -15.98 10.19 -25.10
N LEU A 438 -16.60 10.68 -26.17
CA LEU A 438 -18.06 10.83 -26.27
C LEU A 438 -18.76 9.49 -26.14
N LEU A 439 -18.30 8.48 -26.87
CA LEU A 439 -18.84 7.11 -26.82
C LEU A 439 -18.78 6.56 -25.38
N THR A 440 -17.66 6.78 -24.68
CA THR A 440 -17.48 6.37 -23.29
C THR A 440 -18.47 7.06 -22.35
N VAL A 441 -18.64 8.38 -22.50
CA VAL A 441 -19.62 9.15 -21.70
C VAL A 441 -21.03 8.65 -21.96
N VAL A 442 -21.40 8.39 -23.22
CA VAL A 442 -22.71 7.84 -23.58
C VAL A 442 -22.93 6.48 -22.93
N ILE A 443 -21.94 5.58 -22.99
CA ILE A 443 -22.02 4.26 -22.34
C ILE A 443 -22.25 4.41 -20.83
N ALA A 444 -21.48 5.24 -20.14
CA ALA A 444 -21.62 5.44 -18.69
C ALA A 444 -22.97 6.07 -18.30
N VAL A 445 -23.45 7.05 -19.08
CA VAL A 445 -24.75 7.70 -18.83
C VAL A 445 -25.91 6.74 -19.10
N VAL A 446 -25.89 6.01 -20.22
CA VAL A 446 -26.92 5.01 -20.53
C VAL A 446 -26.93 3.93 -19.47
N PHE A 447 -25.77 3.44 -19.04
CA PHE A 447 -25.66 2.47 -17.94
C PHE A 447 -26.31 3.00 -16.66
N ALA A 448 -26.03 4.24 -16.25
CA ALA A 448 -26.64 4.84 -15.07
C ALA A 448 -28.16 5.00 -15.20
N VAL A 449 -28.65 5.38 -16.38
CA VAL A 449 -30.10 5.46 -16.64
C VAL A 449 -30.75 4.08 -16.53
N GLN A 450 -30.14 3.04 -17.10
CA GLN A 450 -30.67 1.67 -16.98
C GLN A 450 -30.70 1.19 -15.53
N MET A 451 -29.69 1.55 -14.73
CA MET A 451 -29.69 1.26 -13.29
C MET A 451 -30.81 1.97 -12.54
N MET A 452 -31.13 3.22 -12.89
CA MET A 452 -32.27 3.93 -12.29
C MET A 452 -33.61 3.30 -12.67
N LEU A 453 -33.77 2.92 -13.95
CA LEU A 453 -34.99 2.27 -14.43
C LEU A 453 -35.19 0.93 -13.71
N TRP A 454 -34.13 0.14 -13.59
CA TRP A 454 -34.16 -1.13 -12.87
C TRP A 454 -34.46 -0.97 -11.38
N ALA A 455 -33.84 0.01 -10.70
CA ALA A 455 -34.17 0.30 -9.31
C ALA A 455 -35.65 0.69 -9.15
N GLY A 456 -36.19 1.46 -10.11
CA GLY A 456 -37.61 1.82 -10.16
C GLY A 456 -38.53 0.60 -10.30
N ASP A 457 -38.17 -0.36 -11.15
CA ASP A 457 -38.93 -1.62 -11.32
C ASP A 457 -38.94 -2.46 -10.03
N LEU A 458 -37.92 -2.35 -9.19
CA LEU A 458 -37.82 -2.99 -7.88
C LEU A 458 -38.49 -2.17 -6.75
N GLY A 459 -39.12 -1.04 -7.08
CA GLY A 459 -39.76 -0.14 -6.11
C GLY A 459 -38.81 0.80 -5.36
N GLY A 460 -37.53 0.84 -5.75
CA GLY A 460 -36.51 1.74 -5.23
C GLY A 460 -36.46 3.10 -5.94
N GLY A 461 -35.78 4.06 -5.32
CA GLY A 461 -35.55 5.39 -5.87
C GLY A 461 -34.27 5.48 -6.71
N ALA A 462 -34.11 6.61 -7.41
CA ALA A 462 -32.87 6.90 -8.14
C ALA A 462 -31.64 6.93 -7.21
N GLY A 463 -31.81 7.30 -5.94
CA GLY A 463 -30.74 7.26 -4.94
C GLY A 463 -30.19 5.85 -4.74
N ASP A 464 -31.07 4.87 -4.59
CA ASP A 464 -30.73 3.46 -4.36
C ASP A 464 -29.94 2.88 -5.54
N ALA A 465 -30.23 3.32 -6.78
CA ALA A 465 -29.44 2.95 -7.96
C ALA A 465 -27.98 3.40 -7.87
N PHE A 466 -27.69 4.56 -7.27
CA PHE A 466 -26.33 5.07 -7.11
C PHE A 466 -25.63 4.54 -5.86
N THR A 467 -26.37 4.34 -4.76
CA THR A 467 -25.79 3.90 -3.48
C THR A 467 -25.62 2.40 -3.41
N ASP A 468 -26.58 1.64 -3.95
CA ASP A 468 -26.68 0.20 -3.73
C ASP A 468 -26.57 -0.59 -5.05
N GLY A 469 -26.87 0.07 -6.18
CA GLY A 469 -26.80 -0.53 -7.51
C GLY A 469 -25.41 -0.41 -8.17
N MET A 470 -24.91 0.82 -8.32
CA MET A 470 -23.69 1.13 -9.05
C MET A 470 -22.44 1.12 -8.18
N SER A 471 -21.37 0.49 -8.67
CA SER A 471 -20.06 0.50 -8.03
C SER A 471 -19.13 1.56 -8.67
N TYR A 472 -17.83 1.51 -8.43
CA TYR A 472 -16.90 2.58 -8.79
C TYR A 472 -16.61 2.67 -10.30
N ALA A 473 -16.75 1.58 -11.06
CA ALA A 473 -16.32 1.53 -12.46
C ALA A 473 -17.02 2.53 -13.40
N PRO A 474 -18.36 2.72 -13.38
CA PRO A 474 -19.04 3.67 -14.26
C PRO A 474 -18.56 5.10 -14.06
N TYR A 475 -18.22 5.48 -12.82
CA TYR A 475 -17.68 6.81 -12.51
C TYR A 475 -16.25 6.99 -13.05
N VAL A 476 -15.41 5.95 -12.93
CA VAL A 476 -14.05 5.96 -13.49
C VAL A 476 -14.11 6.04 -15.02
N ALA A 477 -15.02 5.29 -15.66
CA ALA A 477 -15.26 5.34 -17.10
C ALA A 477 -15.73 6.74 -17.55
N LEU A 478 -16.68 7.33 -16.81
CA LEU A 478 -17.19 8.68 -17.08
C LEU A 478 -16.07 9.74 -16.99
N GLY A 479 -15.26 9.68 -15.93
CA GLY A 479 -14.10 10.56 -15.76
C GLY A 479 -13.08 10.39 -16.90
N GLY A 480 -12.79 9.15 -17.30
CA GLY A 480 -11.92 8.85 -18.43
C GLY A 480 -12.43 9.43 -19.75
N GLY A 481 -13.74 9.28 -20.02
CA GLY A 481 -14.40 9.84 -21.20
C GLY A 481 -14.34 11.37 -21.25
N ILE A 482 -14.57 12.04 -20.12
CA ILE A 482 -14.45 13.51 -20.00
C ILE A 482 -13.02 13.97 -20.28
N LEU A 483 -12.00 13.29 -19.74
CA LEU A 483 -10.60 13.61 -20.00
C LEU A 483 -10.25 13.53 -21.49
N MET A 484 -10.78 12.52 -22.19
CA MET A 484 -10.61 12.42 -23.65
C MET A 484 -11.29 13.56 -24.40
N LEU A 485 -12.50 13.98 -23.98
CA LEU A 485 -13.22 15.11 -24.59
C LEU A 485 -12.48 16.43 -24.43
N LEU A 486 -11.82 16.64 -23.30
CA LEU A 486 -11.03 17.84 -22.99
C LEU A 486 -9.71 17.94 -23.77
N THR A 487 -9.35 16.92 -24.55
CA THR A 487 -8.14 16.93 -25.38
C THR A 487 -8.17 18.12 -26.36
N ARG A 488 -7.14 18.96 -26.32
CA ARG A 488 -6.99 20.14 -27.20
C ARG A 488 -6.30 19.74 -28.51
N ARG A 489 -6.57 20.50 -29.57
CA ARG A 489 -5.75 20.45 -30.79
C ARG A 489 -4.48 21.23 -30.49
N ASP A 490 -3.33 20.55 -30.58
CA ASP A 490 -2.00 21.16 -30.52
C ASP A 490 -1.74 22.00 -31.77
#